data_AF-A0A7I8CQP6-F1
#
_entry.id   AF-A0A7I8CQP6-F1
#
_cell.length_a   1.000
_cell.length_b   1.000
_cell.length_c   1.000
_cell.angle_alpha   90.00
_cell.angle_beta   90.00
_cell.angle_gamma   90.00
#
_symmetry.space_group_name_H-M   'P 1'
#
loop_
_entity.id
_entity.type
_entity.pdbx_description
1 polymer ?
#
loop_
_entity_poly.entity_id
_entity_poly.type
_entity_poly.pdbx_seq_one_letter_code
_entity_poly.pdbx_strand_id
1 'polypeptide(L)' 'MVSKVNDEPEHVYKAGESFVEGPGSLHAVSRNASKTKPAKLLAVFVVDSDDKQLTTNVK' A
#
# COMPACT_ATOMS: atom_id res chain seq x y z
N MET A 1 -3.88 -9.62 2.27
CA MET A 1 -2.72 -9.03 1.57
C MET A 1 -1.64 -8.74 2.61
N VAL A 2 -0.37 -8.98 2.31
CA VAL A 2 0.74 -8.58 3.17
C VAL A 2 1.17 -7.18 2.76
N SER A 3 1.21 -6.25 3.72
CA SER A 3 1.61 -4.87 3.51
C SER A 3 2.69 -4.48 4.52
N LYS A 4 3.67 -3.67 4.08
CA LYS A 4 4.65 -3.03 4.96
C LYS A 4 4.82 -1.58 4.53
N VAL A 5 4.52 -0.66 5.44
CA VAL A 5 4.68 0.78 5.25
C VAL A 5 5.81 1.23 6.18
N ASN A 6 6.82 1.90 5.62
CA ASN A 6 8.03 2.32 6.33
C ASN A 6 8.71 1.14 7.05
N ASP A 7 9.18 1.38 8.29
CA ASP A 7 9.82 0.39 9.15
C ASP A 7 8.83 -0.39 10.02
N GLU A 8 7.52 -0.26 9.77
CA GLU A 8 6.52 -1.06 10.48
C GLU A 8 6.67 -2.55 10.17
N PRO A 9 6.27 -3.43 11.11
CA PRO A 9 6.24 -4.86 10.83
C PRO A 9 5.27 -5.18 9.68
N GLU A 10 5.58 -6.23 8.92
CA GLU A 10 4.65 -6.73 7.91
C GLU A 10 3.30 -7.09 8.55
N HIS A 11 2.22 -6.57 7.97
CA HIS A 11 0.87 -6.82 8.44
C HIS A 11 0.02 -7.51 7.37
N VAL A 12 -0.80 -8.47 7.80
CA VAL A 12 -1.71 -9.21 6.91
C VAL A 12 -3.11 -8.62 7.00
N TYR A 13 -3.44 -7.72 6.08
CA TYR A 13 -4.77 -7.13 5.97
C TYR A 13 -5.77 -8.08 5.31
N LYS A 14 -6.98 -8.10 5.85
CA LYS A 14 -8.18 -8.82 5.39
C LYS A 14 -9.14 -7.84 4.71
N ALA A 15 -10.14 -8.40 4.03
CA ALA A 15 -11.17 -7.58 3.39
C ALA A 15 -11.90 -6.72 4.44
N GLY A 16 -12.03 -5.43 4.16
CA GLY A 16 -12.62 -4.44 5.06
C GLY A 16 -11.62 -3.73 5.97
N GLU A 17 -10.37 -4.18 6.04
CA GLU A 17 -9.31 -3.49 6.78
C GLU A 17 -8.58 -2.48 5.88
N SER A 18 -8.05 -1.41 6.48
CA SER A 18 -7.41 -0.29 5.77
C SER A 18 -6.14 0.15 6.49
N PHE A 19 -5.21 0.71 5.74
CA PHE A 19 -4.03 1.41 6.26
C PHE A 19 -3.91 2.79 5.60
N VAL A 20 -3.14 3.67 6.22
CA VAL A 20 -2.91 5.04 5.75
C VAL A 20 -1.42 5.23 5.52
N GLU A 21 -1.08 5.88 4.41
CA GLU A 21 0.29 6.24 4.07
C GLU A 21 0.38 7.75 4.00
N GLY A 22 1.27 8.33 4.81
CA GLY A 22 1.53 9.76 4.78
C GLY A 22 2.42 10.14 3.58
N PRO A 23 2.54 11.44 3.27
CA PRO A 23 3.50 11.93 2.30
C PRO A 23 4.91 11.42 2.62
N GLY A 24 5.58 10.83 1.63
CA GLY A 24 6.93 10.27 1.79
C GLY A 24 7.01 8.88 2.41
N SER A 25 5.88 8.24 2.75
CA SER A 25 5.87 6.84 3.21
C SER A 25 6.43 5.89 2.14
N LEU A 26 7.22 4.91 2.59
CA LEU A 26 7.74 3.84 1.76
C LEU A 26 6.88 2.57 1.88
N HIS A 27 6.13 2.24 0.83
CA HIS A 27 5.41 0.97 0.76
C HIS A 27 6.36 -0.16 0.32
N ALA A 28 7.09 -0.75 1.25
CA ALA A 28 8.15 -1.71 0.96
C ALA A 28 7.64 -3.09 0.50
N VAL A 29 6.48 -3.52 0.99
CA VAL A 29 5.91 -4.84 0.65
C VAL A 29 4.46 -4.67 0.27
N SER A 30 4.09 -5.08 -0.95
CA SER A 30 2.71 -5.25 -1.37
C SER A 30 2.54 -6.60 -2.05
N ARG A 31 1.97 -7.58 -1.36
CA ARG A 31 1.83 -8.94 -1.90
C ARG A 31 0.52 -9.60 -1.54
N ASN A 32 0.00 -10.44 -2.44
CA ASN A 32 -1.06 -11.36 -2.07
C ASN A 32 -0.59 -12.31 -0.97
N ALA A 33 -1.33 -12.37 0.13
CA ALA A 33 -1.04 -13.25 1.25
C ALA A 33 -1.40 -14.72 0.94
N SER A 34 -2.30 -14.95 -0.03
CA SER A 34 -2.70 -16.29 -0.46
C SER A 34 -1.95 -16.71 -1.72
N LYS A 35 -1.57 -17.99 -1.77
CA LYS A 35 -1.01 -18.63 -2.98
C LYS A 35 -2.08 -19.11 -3.96
N THR A 36 -3.35 -19.17 -3.55
CA THR A 36 -4.43 -19.81 -4.31
C THR A 36 -5.67 -18.95 -4.48
N LYS A 37 -5.92 -18.00 -3.57
CA LYS A 37 -7.07 -17.11 -3.62
C LYS A 37 -6.64 -15.73 -4.15
N PRO A 38 -7.36 -15.15 -5.13
CA PRO A 38 -7.06 -13.79 -5.58
C PRO A 38 -7.34 -12.77 -4.46
N ALA A 39 -6.59 -11.67 -4.48
CA ALA A 39 -6.80 -10.52 -3.60
C ALA A 39 -6.94 -9.25 -4.45
N LYS A 40 -7.77 -8.31 -4.00
CA LYS A 40 -7.91 -6.97 -4.60
C LYS A 40 -7.59 -5.93 -3.53
N LEU A 41 -6.89 -4.87 -3.94
CA LEU A 41 -6.57 -3.70 -3.12
C LEU A 41 -7.08 -2.47 -3.87
N LEU A 42 -7.73 -1.56 -3.15
CA LEU A 42 -8.09 -0.23 -3.64
C LEU A 42 -7.18 0.78 -2.94
N ALA A 43 -6.36 1.48 -3.72
CA ALA A 43 -5.58 2.62 -3.24
C ALA A 43 -6.31 3.90 -3.63
N VAL A 44 -6.48 4.81 -2.66
CA VAL A 44 -7.06 6.14 -2.87
C VAL A 44 -6.00 7.16 -2.51
N PHE A 45 -5.68 8.05 -3.44
CA PHE A 45 -4.74 9.14 -3.24
C PHE A 45 -5.52 10.44 -3.07
N VAL A 46 -5.20 11.20 -2.03
CA VAL A 46 -5.72 12.54 -1.81
C VAL A 46 -4.53 13.49 -1.93
N VAL A 47 -4.51 14.28 -3.00
CA VAL A 47 -3.39 15.14 -3.39
C VAL A 47 -3.90 16.47 -3.96
N ASP A 48 -3.00 17.43 -4.15
CA ASP A 48 -3.32 18.68 -4.81
C ASP A 48 -3.63 18.45 -6.30
N SER A 49 -4.46 19.32 -6.89
CA SER A 49 -4.95 19.12 -8.26
C SER A 49 -3.84 19.17 -9.32
N ASP A 50 -2.72 19.82 -9.02
CA ASP A 50 -1.59 19.97 -9.92
C ASP A 50 -0.55 18.84 -9.80
N ASP A 51 -0.73 17.91 -8.85
CA ASP A 51 0.19 16.79 -8.63
C ASP A 51 0.06 15.73 -9.73
N LYS A 52 1.17 15.48 -10.43
CA LYS A 52 1.23 14.53 -11.55
C LYS A 52 1.96 13.23 -11.23
N GLN A 53 2.79 13.23 -10.18
CA GLN A 53 3.59 12.08 -9.78
C GLN A 53 3.23 11.67 -8.36
N LEU A 54 2.36 10.66 -8.24
CA LEU A 54 1.80 10.23 -6.94
C LEU A 54 2.69 9.23 -6.21
N THR A 55 3.51 8.47 -6.94
CA THR A 55 4.44 7.48 -6.37
C THR A 55 5.75 7.48 -7.14
N THR A 56 6.80 7.02 -6.48
CA THR A 56 8.12 6.78 -7.05
C THR A 56 8.56 5.36 -6.70
N ASN A 57 9.21 4.68 -7.64
CA ASN A 57 9.81 3.39 -7.35
C ASN A 57 11.15 3.61 -6.67
N VAL A 58 11.35 2.96 -5.53
CA VAL A 58 12.68 2.85 -4.92
C VAL A 58 13.38 1.70 -5.63
N LYS A 59 14.53 2.00 -6.25
CA LYS A 59 15.35 1.05 -7.01
C LYS A 59 15.83 -0.12 -6.16
#